data_AF-A0A850AFB3-F1
#
_entry.id   AF-A0A850AFB3-F1
#
_cell.length_a   1.000
_cell.length_b   1.000
_cell.length_c   1.000
_cell.angle_alpha   90.00
_cell.angle_beta   90.00
_cell.angle_gamma   90.00
#
_symmetry.space_group_name_H-M   'P 1'
#
loop_
_entity.id
_entity.type
_entity.pdbx_description
1 polymer ?
#
loop_
_entity_poly.entity_id
_entity_poly.type
_entity_poly.pdbx_seq_one_letter_code
_entity_poly.pdbx_strand_id
1 'polypeptide(L)'
;MSIAEAALYGDLVQHLRDLCAQQLAQLKGVSVESERAALDEVIRAWFFAPQDDLYGLTPQRVIRNEELGIANTIPADRLGDLFEDDCPVCAAMRADAEAGLATDPDHDHGWSFGLAPDFSLLDEYDPEGSDERWRIEEERMEASLAERKAEAQALPFVGADDPDLARDIRQKRAWLDEDIPF
;
A
#
# COMPACT_ATOMS: atom_id res chain seq x y z
N MET A 1 13.86 1.51 6.25
CA MET A 1 13.23 0.18 6.13
C MET A 1 12.98 -0.08 4.65
N SER A 2 13.08 -1.33 4.18
CA SER A 2 12.86 -1.67 2.76
C SER A 2 11.62 -2.55 2.58
N ILE A 3 11.07 -2.60 1.36
CA ILE A 3 9.93 -3.48 1.03
C ILE A 3 10.26 -4.95 1.35
N ALA A 4 11.49 -5.39 1.06
CA ALA A 4 11.95 -6.73 1.40
C ALA A 4 11.97 -6.99 2.92
N GLU A 5 12.32 -5.98 3.71
CA GLU A 5 12.30 -6.07 5.17
C GLU A 5 10.87 -6.22 5.70
N ALA A 6 9.92 -5.47 5.13
CA ALA A 6 8.49 -5.58 5.48
C ALA A 6 7.93 -6.98 5.18
N ALA A 7 8.25 -7.55 4.01
CA ALA A 7 7.88 -8.92 3.65
C ALA A 7 8.43 -9.95 4.65
N LEU A 8 9.71 -9.82 5.03
CA LEU A 8 10.35 -10.71 6.01
C LEU A 8 9.70 -10.66 7.39
N TYR A 9 9.13 -9.51 7.80
CA TYR A 9 8.39 -9.46 9.06
C TYR A 9 7.09 -10.27 9.00
N GLY A 10 6.40 -10.30 7.84
CA GLY A 10 5.27 -11.20 7.62
C GLY A 10 5.65 -12.67 7.76
N ASP A 11 6.72 -13.09 7.08
CA ASP A 11 7.26 -14.46 7.16
C ASP A 11 7.66 -14.83 8.60
N LEU A 12 8.26 -13.90 9.33
CA LEU A 12 8.64 -14.10 10.73
C LEU A 12 7.42 -14.36 11.61
N VAL A 13 6.33 -13.60 11.43
CA VAL A 13 5.08 -13.80 12.19
C VAL A 13 4.49 -15.18 11.90
N GLN A 14 4.46 -15.62 10.63
CA GLN A 14 4.01 -16.97 10.28
C GLN A 14 4.88 -18.06 10.92
N HIS A 15 6.20 -17.89 10.89
CA HIS A 15 7.14 -18.83 11.50
C HIS A 15 6.91 -18.95 13.02
N LEU A 16 6.75 -17.82 13.70
CA LEU A 16 6.48 -17.79 15.15
C LEU A 16 5.12 -18.39 15.50
N ARG A 17 4.08 -18.10 14.71
CA ARG A 17 2.74 -18.72 14.84
C ARG A 17 2.86 -20.24 14.79
N ASP A 18 3.54 -20.76 13.77
CA ASP A 18 3.64 -22.19 13.53
C ASP A 18 4.43 -22.91 14.64
N LEU A 19 5.53 -22.32 15.11
CA LEU A 19 6.28 -22.84 16.25
C LEU A 19 5.44 -22.81 17.54
N CYS A 20 4.73 -21.72 17.79
CA CYS A 20 3.87 -21.57 18.97
C CYS A 20 2.73 -22.60 18.95
N ALA A 21 2.08 -22.80 17.81
CA ALA A 21 1.03 -23.81 17.63
C ALA A 21 1.53 -25.22 17.97
N GLN A 22 2.72 -25.59 17.48
CA GLN A 22 3.33 -26.89 17.78
C GLN A 22 3.59 -27.09 19.28
N GLN A 23 4.18 -26.08 19.93
CA GLN A 23 4.49 -26.15 21.36
C GLN A 23 3.22 -26.21 22.22
N LEU A 24 2.22 -25.38 21.90
CA LEU A 24 0.95 -25.35 22.62
C LEU A 24 0.16 -26.65 22.44
N ALA A 25 0.13 -27.20 21.23
CA ALA A 25 -0.53 -28.47 20.93
C ALA A 25 0.09 -29.61 21.74
N GLN A 26 1.43 -29.66 21.83
CA GLN A 26 2.15 -30.64 22.65
C GLN A 26 1.81 -30.49 24.14
N LEU A 27 1.79 -29.25 24.66
CA LEU A 27 1.52 -28.98 26.08
C LEU A 27 0.07 -29.29 26.48
N LYS A 28 -0.89 -28.96 25.61
CA LYS A 28 -2.33 -29.11 25.86
C LYS A 28 -2.88 -30.48 25.47
N GLY A 29 -2.13 -31.27 24.70
CA GLY A 29 -2.59 -32.56 24.16
C GLY A 29 -3.70 -32.41 23.11
N VAL A 30 -3.66 -31.34 22.33
CA VAL A 30 -4.62 -31.05 21.23
C VAL A 30 -3.90 -31.08 19.88
N SER A 31 -4.62 -30.91 18.76
CA SER A 31 -4.00 -30.86 17.44
C SER A 31 -3.29 -29.53 17.17
N VAL A 32 -2.23 -29.58 16.37
CA VAL A 32 -1.46 -28.40 15.94
C VAL A 32 -2.36 -27.46 15.13
N GLU A 33 -3.23 -28.00 14.30
CA GLU A 33 -4.16 -27.26 13.46
C GLU A 33 -5.15 -26.45 14.29
N SER A 34 -5.62 -27.00 15.44
CA SER A 34 -6.53 -26.28 16.33
C SER A 34 -5.84 -25.08 17.00
N GLU A 35 -4.59 -25.24 17.41
CA GLU A 35 -3.84 -24.14 18.03
C GLU A 35 -3.39 -23.11 17.00
N ARG A 36 -3.05 -23.55 15.78
CA ARG A 36 -2.77 -22.65 14.65
C ARG A 36 -3.99 -21.79 14.34
N ALA A 37 -5.17 -22.40 14.19
CA ALA A 37 -6.41 -21.66 13.93
C ALA A 37 -6.72 -20.65 15.06
N ALA A 38 -6.49 -21.03 16.32
CA ALA A 38 -6.67 -20.10 17.43
C ALA A 38 -5.69 -18.91 17.40
N LEU A 39 -4.44 -19.13 16.98
CA LEU A 39 -3.46 -18.07 16.81
C LEU A 39 -3.77 -17.20 15.58
N ASP A 40 -4.25 -17.79 14.50
CA ASP A 40 -4.72 -17.07 13.31
C ASP A 40 -5.85 -16.10 13.65
N GLU A 41 -6.79 -16.49 14.52
CA GLU A 41 -7.84 -15.57 15.01
C GLU A 41 -7.27 -14.39 15.81
N VAL A 42 -6.17 -14.58 16.55
CA VAL A 42 -5.50 -13.48 17.26
C VAL A 42 -4.83 -12.52 16.28
N ILE A 43 -4.13 -13.06 15.28
CA ILE A 43 -3.48 -12.26 14.22
C ILE A 43 -4.53 -11.48 13.43
N ARG A 44 -5.62 -12.15 13.04
CA ARG A 44 -6.75 -11.52 12.38
C ARG A 44 -7.34 -10.40 13.24
N ALA A 45 -7.64 -10.68 14.51
CA ALA A 45 -8.19 -9.67 15.41
C ALA A 45 -7.28 -8.43 15.51
N TRP A 46 -5.96 -8.61 15.51
CA TRP A 46 -5.01 -7.50 15.49
C TRP A 46 -5.09 -6.67 14.20
N PHE A 47 -5.10 -7.31 13.02
CA PHE A 47 -5.19 -6.61 11.73
C PHE A 47 -6.43 -5.72 11.59
N PHE A 48 -7.55 -6.14 12.18
CA PHE A 48 -8.84 -5.45 12.06
C PHE A 48 -9.22 -4.61 13.27
N ALA A 49 -8.39 -4.58 14.32
CA ALA A 49 -8.60 -3.73 15.49
C ALA A 49 -7.86 -2.39 15.34
N PRO A 50 -8.51 -1.25 15.62
CA PRO A 50 -7.85 0.05 15.74
C PRO A 50 -6.70 0.01 16.75
N GLN A 51 -5.56 0.61 16.39
CA GLN A 51 -4.40 0.73 17.28
C GLN A 51 -4.16 2.20 17.63
N ASP A 52 -3.90 2.51 18.91
CA ASP A 52 -3.61 3.88 19.34
C ASP A 52 -2.31 4.40 18.72
N ASP A 53 -1.28 3.55 18.62
CA ASP A 53 0.01 3.84 17.97
C ASP A 53 -0.14 4.07 16.44
N LEU A 54 -1.28 3.69 15.86
CA LEU A 54 -1.63 3.97 14.46
C LEU A 54 -2.71 5.06 14.38
N TYR A 55 -2.82 5.92 15.41
CA TYR A 55 -3.78 7.02 15.49
C TYR A 55 -5.24 6.58 15.31
N GLY A 56 -5.57 5.39 15.81
CA GLY A 56 -6.91 4.79 15.69
C GLY A 56 -7.19 4.12 14.34
N LEU A 57 -6.21 4.02 13.45
CA LEU A 57 -6.33 3.21 12.24
C LEU A 57 -6.13 1.73 12.57
N THR A 58 -6.74 0.87 11.76
CA THR A 58 -6.44 -0.56 11.77
C THR A 58 -5.14 -0.83 11.00
N PRO A 59 -4.34 -1.83 11.37
CA PRO A 59 -3.19 -2.23 10.56
C PRO A 59 -3.57 -2.59 9.12
N GLN A 60 -4.75 -3.22 8.93
CA GLN A 60 -5.31 -3.51 7.61
C GLN A 60 -5.43 -2.24 6.75
N ARG A 61 -6.01 -1.16 7.31
CA ARG A 61 -6.20 0.09 6.58
C ARG A 61 -4.87 0.74 6.24
N VAL A 62 -3.93 0.74 7.20
CA VAL A 62 -2.59 1.30 7.01
C VAL A 62 -1.89 0.64 5.84
N ILE A 63 -1.83 -0.69 5.84
CA ILE A 63 -1.16 -1.49 4.79
C ILE A 63 -1.85 -1.29 3.43
N ARG A 64 -3.18 -1.41 3.36
CA ARG A 64 -3.93 -1.25 2.10
C ARG A 64 -3.77 0.14 1.49
N ASN A 65 -3.75 1.17 2.32
CA ASN A 65 -3.47 2.53 1.87
C ASN A 65 -2.07 2.63 1.27
N GLU A 66 -1.05 2.06 1.92
CA GLU A 66 0.32 2.07 1.38
C GLU A 66 0.43 1.31 0.05
N GLU A 67 -0.19 0.13 -0.05
CA GLU A 67 -0.21 -0.66 -1.30
C GLU A 67 -0.89 0.12 -2.44
N LEU A 68 -1.89 0.94 -2.14
CA LEU A 68 -2.58 1.79 -3.11
C LEU A 68 -1.94 3.17 -3.32
N GLY A 69 -0.83 3.46 -2.63
CA GLY A 69 -0.17 4.78 -2.66
C GLY A 69 -1.02 5.91 -2.08
N ILE A 70 -2.00 5.59 -1.24
CA ILE A 70 -2.86 6.53 -0.51
C ILE A 70 -2.19 6.81 0.85
N ALA A 71 -2.16 8.07 1.29
CA ALA A 71 -1.56 8.35 2.58
C ALA A 71 -2.51 8.05 3.76
N ASN A 72 -1.91 7.76 4.91
CA ASN A 72 -2.60 7.47 6.16
C ASN A 72 -2.77 8.74 6.97
N THR A 73 -3.95 9.36 6.86
CA THR A 73 -4.31 10.62 7.52
C THR A 73 -4.27 10.51 9.05
N ILE A 74 -3.58 11.43 9.70
CA ILE A 74 -3.46 11.50 11.17
C ILE A 74 -4.51 12.47 11.73
N PRO A 75 -5.45 12.04 12.58
CA PRO A 75 -6.43 12.94 13.18
C PRO A 75 -5.84 14.25 13.72
N ALA A 76 -6.54 15.37 13.47
CA ALA A 76 -6.09 16.72 13.82
C ALA A 76 -5.71 16.87 15.31
N ASP A 77 -6.44 16.19 16.20
CA ASP A 77 -6.20 16.18 17.64
C ASP A 77 -4.97 15.36 18.06
N ARG A 78 -4.39 14.58 17.14
CA ARG A 78 -3.19 13.75 17.33
C ARG A 78 -1.97 14.25 16.55
N LEU A 79 -2.09 15.32 15.75
CA LEU A 79 -0.96 15.89 15.01
C LEU A 79 0.23 16.28 15.91
N GLY A 80 -0.02 16.66 17.15
CA GLY A 80 1.03 16.98 18.12
C GLY A 80 1.96 15.81 18.45
N ASP A 81 1.53 14.57 18.21
CA ASP A 81 2.32 13.38 18.53
C ASP A 81 3.47 13.15 17.52
N LEU A 82 3.39 13.73 16.32
CA LEU A 82 4.38 13.57 15.24
C LEU A 82 5.55 14.56 15.31
N PHE A 83 5.34 15.68 16.01
CA PHE A 83 6.20 16.83 15.90
C PHE A 83 6.85 17.11 17.25
N GLU A 84 8.17 17.11 17.28
CA GLU A 84 8.92 17.56 18.45
C GLU A 84 8.78 19.09 18.59
N ASP A 85 8.28 19.55 19.74
CA ASP A 85 8.03 20.98 20.01
C ASP A 85 9.31 21.85 19.92
N ASP A 86 10.47 21.26 20.21
CA ASP A 86 11.77 21.95 20.20
C ASP A 86 12.45 21.95 18.81
N CYS A 87 11.82 21.38 17.78
CA CYS A 87 12.35 21.33 16.42
C CYS A 87 11.68 22.38 15.50
N PRO A 88 12.41 23.41 15.01
CA PRO A 88 11.84 24.44 14.14
C PRO A 88 11.23 23.90 12.85
N VAL A 89 11.75 22.78 12.32
CA VAL A 89 11.20 22.12 11.13
C VAL A 89 9.88 21.45 11.47
N CYS A 90 9.79 20.74 12.59
CA CYS A 90 8.57 20.11 13.06
C CYS A 90 7.47 21.15 13.34
N ALA A 91 7.81 22.30 13.92
CA ALA A 91 6.86 23.39 14.14
C ALA A 91 6.30 23.96 12.81
N ALA A 92 7.15 24.12 11.79
CA ALA A 92 6.71 24.57 10.46
C ALA A 92 5.81 23.53 9.78
N MET A 93 6.19 22.24 9.81
CA MET A 93 5.39 21.15 9.25
C MET A 93 4.03 21.02 9.94
N ARG A 94 3.98 21.20 11.27
CA ARG A 94 2.73 21.23 12.04
C ARG A 94 1.83 22.38 11.61
N ALA A 95 2.38 23.59 11.47
CA ALA A 95 1.61 24.75 11.05
C ALA A 95 1.05 24.57 9.63
N ASP A 96 1.81 23.98 8.71
CA ASP A 96 1.36 23.67 7.36
C ASP A 96 0.22 22.61 7.37
N ALA A 97 0.36 21.55 8.18
CA ALA A 97 -0.69 20.54 8.35
C ALA A 97 -1.97 21.12 8.95
N GLU A 98 -1.87 21.95 9.99
CA GLU A 98 -3.00 22.65 10.61
C GLU A 98 -3.68 23.63 9.63
N ALA A 99 -2.91 24.34 8.81
CA ALA A 99 -3.45 25.23 7.77
C ALA A 99 -4.17 24.44 6.66
N GLY A 100 -3.62 23.30 6.27
CA GLY A 100 -4.23 22.35 5.35
C GLY A 100 -5.60 21.88 5.86
N LEU A 101 -5.65 21.39 7.10
CA LEU A 101 -6.88 20.97 7.78
C LEU A 101 -7.94 22.06 7.90
N ALA A 102 -7.51 23.30 8.16
CA ALA A 102 -8.43 24.45 8.25
C ALA A 102 -9.06 24.79 6.89
N THR A 103 -8.38 24.46 5.79
CA THR A 103 -8.84 24.72 4.43
C THR A 103 -9.70 23.57 3.91
N ASP A 104 -9.29 22.34 4.19
CA ASP A 104 -9.97 21.11 3.83
C ASP A 104 -9.82 20.11 5.00
N PRO A 105 -10.92 19.76 5.69
CA PRO A 105 -10.88 18.79 6.79
C PRO A 105 -10.36 17.41 6.36
N ASP A 106 -10.46 17.09 5.06
CA ASP A 106 -9.96 15.85 4.46
C ASP A 106 -8.58 16.06 3.79
N HIS A 107 -7.93 17.21 4.02
CA HIS A 107 -6.60 17.50 3.47
C HIS A 107 -5.63 16.40 3.86
N ASP A 108 -4.86 15.91 2.91
CA ASP A 108 -3.94 14.81 3.18
C ASP A 108 -2.68 15.30 3.92
N HIS A 109 -2.69 15.16 5.23
CA HIS A 109 -1.54 15.33 6.14
C HIS A 109 -1.04 13.97 6.64
N GLY A 110 -1.42 12.91 5.94
CA GLY A 110 -1.06 11.55 6.28
C GLY A 110 0.40 11.23 5.98
N TRP A 111 0.85 10.11 6.54
CA TRP A 111 2.12 9.51 6.15
C TRP A 111 1.87 8.41 5.12
N SER A 112 2.78 8.29 4.16
CA SER A 112 2.89 7.11 3.29
C SER A 112 4.37 6.80 3.19
N PHE A 113 4.78 5.61 3.63
CA PHE A 113 6.17 5.19 3.47
C PHE A 113 6.41 4.44 2.15
N GLY A 114 5.34 3.96 1.50
CA GLY A 114 5.42 3.17 0.28
C GLY A 114 6.25 1.89 0.47
N LEU A 115 6.12 1.27 1.66
CA LEU A 115 6.92 0.11 2.06
C LEU A 115 6.14 -1.21 2.01
N ALA A 116 4.84 -1.16 1.75
CA ALA A 116 4.03 -2.35 1.62
C ALA A 116 4.47 -3.20 0.40
N PRO A 117 4.74 -4.50 0.59
CA PRO A 117 5.03 -5.40 -0.52
C PRO A 117 3.79 -5.69 -1.37
N ASP A 118 3.99 -6.10 -2.62
CA ASP A 118 2.90 -6.48 -3.54
C ASP A 118 2.00 -7.61 -3.02
N PHE A 119 2.57 -8.44 -2.13
CA PHE A 119 1.91 -9.49 -1.38
C PHE A 119 2.34 -9.40 0.08
N SER A 120 1.37 -9.26 0.97
CA SER A 120 1.60 -9.12 2.40
C SER A 120 0.91 -10.24 3.18
N LEU A 121 1.35 -10.48 4.43
CA LEU A 121 0.69 -11.43 5.32
C LEU A 121 -0.82 -11.16 5.45
N LEU A 122 -1.22 -9.89 5.34
CA LEU A 122 -2.61 -9.46 5.38
C LEU A 122 -3.47 -10.15 4.32
N ASP A 123 -2.93 -10.48 3.14
CA ASP A 123 -3.69 -11.13 2.06
C ASP A 123 -4.24 -12.50 2.48
N GLU A 124 -3.58 -13.19 3.42
CA GLU A 124 -4.09 -14.46 3.98
C GLU A 124 -5.30 -14.26 4.90
N TYR A 125 -5.41 -13.08 5.54
CA TYR A 125 -6.43 -12.76 6.54
C TYR A 125 -7.55 -11.83 6.02
N ASP A 126 -7.32 -11.18 4.87
CA ASP A 126 -8.20 -10.25 4.17
C ASP A 126 -8.21 -10.52 2.65
N PRO A 127 -8.64 -11.73 2.21
CA PRO A 127 -8.61 -12.10 0.79
C PRO A 127 -9.54 -11.20 -0.03
N GLU A 128 -10.71 -10.82 0.49
CA GLU A 128 -11.62 -9.91 -0.20
C GLU A 128 -11.01 -8.51 -0.38
N GLY A 129 -10.27 -8.01 0.61
CA GLY A 129 -9.53 -6.75 0.49
C GLY A 129 -8.36 -6.83 -0.49
N SER A 130 -7.74 -8.01 -0.63
CA SER A 130 -6.69 -8.23 -1.64
C SER A 130 -7.25 -8.20 -3.05
N ASP A 131 -8.37 -8.88 -3.28
CA ASP A 131 -9.09 -8.89 -4.56
C ASP A 131 -9.51 -7.47 -4.94
N GLU A 132 -10.05 -6.70 -3.99
CA GLU A 132 -10.43 -5.30 -4.19
C GLU A 132 -9.23 -4.43 -4.61
N ARG A 133 -8.09 -4.56 -3.91
CA ARG A 133 -6.87 -3.84 -4.26
C ARG A 133 -6.41 -4.19 -5.67
N TRP A 134 -6.34 -5.47 -6.03
CA TRP A 134 -5.93 -5.88 -7.36
C TRP A 134 -6.86 -5.33 -8.45
N ARG A 135 -8.17 -5.30 -8.21
CA ARG A 135 -9.12 -4.68 -9.14
C ARG A 135 -8.81 -3.19 -9.35
N ILE A 136 -8.52 -2.45 -8.28
CA ILE A 136 -8.15 -1.02 -8.37
C ILE A 136 -6.85 -0.84 -9.17
N GLU A 137 -5.84 -1.67 -8.93
CA GLU A 137 -4.57 -1.62 -9.67
C GLU A 137 -4.75 -1.99 -11.15
N GLU A 138 -5.57 -3.00 -11.47
CA GLU A 138 -5.95 -3.33 -12.85
C GLU A 138 -6.62 -2.15 -13.55
N GLU A 139 -7.62 -1.51 -12.92
CA GLU A 139 -8.29 -0.32 -13.45
C GLU A 139 -7.29 0.84 -13.68
N ARG A 140 -6.32 1.04 -12.77
CA ARG A 140 -5.24 2.04 -12.91
C ARG A 140 -4.31 1.71 -14.07
N MET A 141 -3.91 0.45 -14.22
CA MET A 141 -3.07 0.01 -15.34
C MET A 141 -3.78 0.18 -16.68
N GLU A 142 -5.05 -0.20 -16.77
CA GLU A 142 -5.87 0.01 -17.97
C GLU A 142 -6.00 1.49 -18.32
N ALA A 143 -6.28 2.35 -17.34
CA ALA A 143 -6.36 3.79 -17.54
C ALA A 143 -5.02 4.39 -18.00
N SER A 144 -3.90 3.97 -17.40
CA SER A 144 -2.55 4.40 -17.79
C SER A 144 -2.21 3.95 -19.22
N LEU A 145 -2.56 2.72 -19.59
CA LEU A 145 -2.39 2.21 -20.96
C LEU A 145 -3.25 3.00 -21.95
N ALA A 146 -4.50 3.31 -21.60
CA ALA A 146 -5.39 4.11 -22.42
C ALA A 146 -4.87 5.55 -22.62
N GLU A 147 -4.35 6.18 -21.56
CA GLU A 147 -3.73 7.50 -21.62
C GLU A 147 -2.48 7.49 -22.51
N ARG A 148 -1.59 6.49 -22.33
CA ARG A 148 -0.39 6.33 -23.18
C ARG A 148 -0.75 6.08 -24.65
N LYS A 149 -1.80 5.31 -24.92
CA LYS A 149 -2.36 5.12 -26.28
C LYS A 149 -2.87 6.45 -26.84
N ALA A 150 -3.66 7.20 -26.08
CA ALA A 150 -4.20 8.49 -26.49
C ALA A 150 -3.09 9.52 -26.76
N GLU A 151 -2.08 9.63 -25.88
CA GLU A 151 -0.91 10.49 -26.06
C GLU A 151 -0.13 10.09 -27.32
N ALA A 152 0.15 8.80 -27.49
CA ALA A 152 0.85 8.30 -28.66
C ALA A 152 0.10 8.60 -29.97
N GLN A 153 -1.23 8.54 -29.97
CA GLN A 153 -2.07 8.89 -31.11
C GLN A 153 -2.15 10.41 -31.36
N ALA A 154 -2.13 11.22 -30.30
CA ALA A 154 -2.18 12.68 -30.38
C ALA A 154 -0.86 13.32 -30.84
N LEU A 155 0.29 12.61 -30.70
CA LEU A 155 1.57 13.09 -31.21
C LEU A 155 1.47 13.35 -32.74
N PRO A 156 1.67 14.60 -33.20
CA PRO A 156 1.58 14.93 -34.61
C PRO A 156 2.67 14.19 -35.39
N PHE A 157 2.28 13.55 -36.50
CA PHE A 157 3.21 12.93 -37.44
C PHE A 157 4.08 13.96 -38.19
N VAL A 158 3.74 15.25 -38.10
CA VAL A 158 4.21 16.28 -39.02
C VAL A 158 5.36 17.06 -38.40
N GLY A 159 6.59 16.78 -38.87
CA GLY A 159 7.79 17.58 -38.56
C GLY A 159 9.09 16.79 -38.35
N ALA A 160 9.09 15.45 -38.44
CA ALA A 160 10.33 14.71 -38.39
C ALA A 160 11.01 14.73 -39.77
N ASP A 161 11.83 15.75 -40.01
CA ASP A 161 12.92 15.64 -41.01
C ASP A 161 13.92 14.51 -40.61
N ASP A 162 13.74 13.93 -39.41
CA ASP A 162 14.46 12.79 -38.87
C ASP A 162 13.68 11.45 -39.04
N PRO A 163 14.15 10.55 -39.92
CA PRO A 163 13.53 9.25 -40.15
C PRO A 163 13.59 8.29 -38.95
N ASP A 164 14.54 8.47 -38.02
CA ASP A 164 14.66 7.63 -36.83
C ASP A 164 13.54 7.94 -35.83
N LEU A 165 13.24 9.22 -35.59
CA LEU A 165 12.11 9.63 -34.74
C LEU A 165 10.77 9.14 -35.30
N ALA A 166 10.58 9.17 -36.62
CA ALA A 166 9.39 8.64 -37.27
C ALA A 166 9.26 7.11 -37.16
N ARG A 167 10.38 6.38 -37.10
CA ARG A 167 10.39 4.93 -36.85
C ARG A 167 10.01 4.62 -35.41
N ASP A 168 10.58 5.35 -34.45
CA ASP A 168 10.35 5.11 -33.02
C ASP A 168 8.89 5.39 -32.62
N ILE A 169 8.27 6.46 -33.17
CA ILE A 169 6.84 6.74 -32.96
C ILE A 169 5.97 5.61 -33.53
N ARG A 170 6.31 5.06 -34.71
CA ARG A 170 5.57 3.94 -35.32
C ARG A 170 5.72 2.65 -34.51
N GLN A 171 6.92 2.35 -34.02
CA GLN A 171 7.15 1.19 -33.16
C GLN A 171 6.40 1.33 -31.83
N LYS A 172 6.42 2.51 -31.21
CA LYS A 172 5.68 2.77 -29.97
C LYS A 172 4.16 2.61 -30.15
N ARG A 173 3.60 3.09 -31.27
CA ARG A 173 2.16 2.89 -31.60
C ARG A 173 1.83 1.42 -31.84
N ALA A 174 2.62 0.70 -32.65
CA ALA A 174 2.40 -0.72 -32.90
C ALA A 174 2.49 -1.55 -31.61
N TRP A 175 3.45 -1.26 -30.74
CA TRP A 175 3.59 -1.93 -29.44
C TRP A 175 2.41 -1.65 -28.51
N LEU A 176 1.84 -0.44 -28.53
CA LEU A 176 0.65 -0.11 -27.76
C LEU A 176 -0.63 -0.71 -28.35
N ASP A 177 -0.74 -0.85 -29.68
CA ASP A 177 -1.93 -1.38 -30.36
C ASP A 177 -2.04 -2.93 -30.31
N GLU A 178 -0.94 -3.65 -30.09
CA GLU A 178 -0.94 -5.12 -30.08
C GLU A 178 -1.54 -5.76 -28.81
N ASP A 179 -2.09 -4.98 -27.86
CA ASP A 179 -2.73 -5.47 -26.62
C ASP A 179 -1.97 -6.67 -26.01
N ILE A 180 -0.64 -6.58 -25.93
CA ILE A 180 0.16 -7.66 -25.37
C ILE A 180 -0.14 -7.69 -23.87
N PRO A 181 -0.81 -8.72 -23.35
CA PRO A 181 -1.08 -8.82 -21.93
C PRO A 181 0.25 -9.07 -21.21
N PHE A 182 0.47 -8.34 -20.11
CA PHE A 182 1.55 -8.66 -19.17
C PHE A 182 1.20 -9.92 -18.36
#